data_AF-A0A9X4ASU0-F1
#
_entry.id   AF-A0A9X4ASU0-F1
#
_cell.length_a   1.000
_cell.length_b   1.000
_cell.length_c   1.000
_cell.angle_alpha   90.00
_cell.angle_beta   90.00
_cell.angle_gamma   90.00
#
_symmetry.space_group_name_H-M   'P 1'
#
loop_
_entity.id
_entity.type
_entity.pdbx_description
1 polymer ?
#
loop_
_entity_poly.entity_id
_entity_poly.type
_entity_poly.pdbx_seq_one_letter_code
_entity_poly.pdbx_strand_id
1 'polypeptide(L)'
;MSRESIDKEKARRAAKHPDRPGEECRAEPGLYTPVVNRARCEGKRDCVEVCPYDVFEVRRMDDADFNALGFFARLKSRAHGRQTAYTPNADQCKACGLCVVACPEKAIELVRK
;
A
#
# COMPACT_ATOMS: atom_id res chain seq x y z
N MET A 1 10.31 15.66 -6.54
CA MET A 1 9.62 15.53 -5.24
C MET A 1 10.62 14.90 -4.28
N SER A 2 11.06 15.66 -3.27
CA SER A 2 12.20 15.30 -2.42
C SER A 2 11.90 14.04 -1.59
N ARG A 3 12.93 13.22 -1.34
CA ARG A 3 12.96 12.01 -0.48
C ARG A 3 12.65 12.29 1.01
N GLU A 4 11.91 13.36 1.32
CA GLU A 4 11.67 13.87 2.69
C GLU A 4 10.50 13.21 3.41
N SER A 5 9.61 12.46 2.75
CA SER A 5 8.35 12.00 3.36
C SER A 5 8.29 10.51 3.74
N ILE A 6 9.43 9.88 4.06
CA ILE A 6 9.44 8.54 4.67
C ILE A 6 9.51 8.70 6.19
N ASP A 7 8.53 8.16 6.91
CA ASP A 7 8.62 8.01 8.37
C ASP A 7 9.66 6.92 8.68
N LYS A 8 10.87 7.38 9.05
CA LYS A 8 12.01 6.50 9.32
C LYS A 8 11.75 5.56 10.49
N GLU A 9 11.00 5.97 11.50
CA GLU A 9 10.70 5.10 12.64
C GLU A 9 9.74 3.99 12.23
N LYS A 10 8.65 4.36 11.55
CA LYS A 10 7.66 3.40 11.04
C LYS A 10 8.30 2.42 10.05
N ALA A 11 9.11 2.91 9.12
CA ALA A 11 9.85 2.08 8.17
C ALA A 11 10.82 1.12 8.88
N ARG A 12 11.54 1.57 9.92
CA ARG A 12 12.41 0.70 10.73
C ARG A 12 11.63 -0.37 11.48
N ARG A 13 10.46 -0.03 12.04
CA ARG A 13 9.58 -0.99 12.73
C ARG A 13 9.06 -2.05 11.75
N ALA A 14 8.56 -1.63 10.59
CA ALA A 14 8.14 -2.51 9.52
C ALA A 14 9.29 -3.41 9.03
N ALA A 15 10.51 -2.86 8.92
CA ALA A 15 11.67 -3.63 8.49
C ALA A 15 12.06 -4.76 9.45
N LYS A 16 11.75 -4.62 10.74
CA LYS A 16 12.00 -5.61 11.80
C LYS A 16 10.82 -6.55 12.06
N HIS A 17 9.70 -6.40 11.35
CA HIS A 17 8.51 -7.20 11.59
C HIS A 17 8.80 -8.68 11.25
N PRO A 18 8.51 -9.65 12.13
CA PRO A 18 8.85 -11.06 11.91
C PRO A 18 8.16 -11.64 10.67
N ASP A 19 6.92 -11.22 10.42
CA ASP A 19 6.12 -11.69 9.27
C ASP A 19 6.27 -10.81 8.02
N ARG A 20 7.39 -10.06 7.88
CA ARG A 20 7.63 -9.20 6.72
C ARG A 20 7.83 -10.06 5.46
N PRO A 21 6.96 -9.98 4.44
CA PRO A 21 7.11 -10.78 3.23
C PRO A 21 8.05 -10.12 2.22
N GLY A 22 8.25 -10.78 1.07
CA GLY A 22 9.01 -10.25 -0.06
C GLY A 22 10.53 -10.48 0.07
N GLU A 23 11.30 -9.66 -0.63
CA GLU A 23 12.75 -9.83 -0.83
C GLU A 23 13.56 -8.68 -0.25
N GLU A 24 13.07 -8.05 0.82
CA GLU A 24 13.80 -7.01 1.57
C GLU A 24 14.39 -5.88 0.70
N CYS A 25 13.65 -5.42 -0.31
CA CYS A 25 14.08 -4.39 -1.29
C CYS A 25 15.11 -4.86 -2.32
N ARG A 26 15.40 -6.16 -2.42
CA ARG A 26 16.44 -6.71 -3.30
C ARG A 26 15.90 -7.31 -4.60
N ALA A 27 14.58 -7.40 -4.76
CA ALA A 27 14.00 -7.82 -6.02
C ALA A 27 14.31 -6.79 -7.12
N GLU A 28 14.52 -7.28 -8.35
CA GLU A 28 14.57 -6.43 -9.53
C GLU A 28 13.23 -5.69 -9.71
N PRO A 29 13.24 -4.37 -10.01
CA PRO A 29 12.04 -3.61 -10.30
C PRO A 29 11.15 -4.30 -11.34
N GLY A 30 9.85 -4.31 -11.08
CA GLY A 30 8.87 -4.85 -11.99
C GLY A 30 8.60 -6.35 -11.85
N LEU A 31 9.42 -7.11 -11.10
CA LEU A 31 9.15 -8.53 -10.82
C LEU A 31 7.94 -8.75 -9.90
N TYR A 32 7.63 -7.77 -9.06
CA TYR A 32 6.48 -7.81 -8.15
C TYR A 32 5.60 -6.60 -8.32
N THR A 33 4.33 -6.76 -7.97
CA THR A 33 3.37 -5.66 -7.86
C THR A 33 2.63 -5.76 -6.52
N PRO A 34 2.51 -4.65 -5.77
CA PRO A 34 1.62 -4.63 -4.63
C PRO A 34 0.17 -4.54 -5.09
N VAL A 35 -0.66 -5.48 -4.64
CA VAL A 35 -2.11 -5.47 -4.89
C VAL A 35 -2.81 -4.92 -3.65
N VAL A 36 -3.65 -3.89 -3.85
CA VAL A 36 -4.45 -3.27 -2.79
C VAL A 36 -5.88 -3.80 -2.84
N ASN A 37 -6.31 -4.45 -1.75
CA ASN A 37 -7.71 -4.80 -1.53
C ASN A 37 -8.50 -3.55 -1.12
N ARG A 38 -9.15 -2.93 -2.10
CA ARG A 38 -9.96 -1.71 -1.94
C ARG A 38 -11.18 -1.87 -1.04
N ALA A 39 -11.67 -3.10 -0.82
CA ALA A 39 -12.75 -3.37 0.12
C ALA A 39 -12.29 -3.31 1.59
N ARG A 40 -10.97 -3.41 1.84
CA ARG A 40 -10.37 -3.34 3.18
C ARG A 40 -9.66 -2.01 3.45
N CYS A 41 -9.00 -1.45 2.44
CA CYS A 41 -8.19 -0.24 2.58
C CYS A 41 -9.01 0.96 3.08
N GLU A 42 -8.56 1.58 4.16
CA GLU A 42 -9.16 2.79 4.75
C GLU A 42 -8.39 4.09 4.43
N GLY A 43 -7.37 4.04 3.57
CA GLY A 43 -6.61 5.24 3.19
C GLY A 43 -5.76 5.86 4.31
N LYS A 44 -5.26 5.06 5.27
CA LYS A 44 -4.43 5.53 6.41
C LYS A 44 -3.05 6.06 6.05
N ARG A 45 -2.60 5.86 4.81
CA ARG A 45 -1.33 6.36 4.25
C ARG A 45 -0.04 5.71 4.77
N ASP A 46 -0.10 4.72 5.67
CA ASP A 46 1.11 4.02 6.15
C ASP A 46 1.97 3.46 5.01
N CYS A 47 1.36 2.95 3.94
CA CYS A 47 2.07 2.45 2.75
C CYS A 47 2.92 3.53 2.06
N VAL A 48 2.46 4.78 2.02
CA VAL A 48 3.19 5.93 1.45
C VAL A 48 4.35 6.30 2.38
N GLU A 49 4.10 6.30 3.69
CA GLU A 49 5.08 6.70 4.70
C GLU A 49 6.23 5.72 4.85
N VAL A 50 6.05 4.44 4.47
CA VAL A 50 7.11 3.42 4.57
C VAL A 50 7.71 2.99 3.23
N CYS A 51 7.13 3.36 2.09
CA CYS A 51 7.64 2.91 0.80
C CYS A 51 8.84 3.77 0.35
N PRO A 52 10.05 3.19 0.23
CA PRO A 52 11.24 3.96 -0.18
C PRO A 52 11.34 4.20 -1.69
N TYR A 53 10.38 3.69 -2.46
CA TYR A 53 10.36 3.71 -3.93
C TYR A 53 9.13 4.43 -4.50
N ASP A 54 8.41 5.19 -3.67
CA ASP A 54 7.27 6.01 -4.09
C ASP A 54 6.21 5.24 -4.91
N VAL A 55 5.98 3.97 -4.54
CA VAL A 55 5.07 3.07 -5.28
C VAL A 55 3.61 3.49 -5.12
N PHE A 56 3.26 4.04 -3.96
CA PHE A 56 1.88 4.25 -3.53
C PHE A 56 1.47 5.70 -3.58
N GLU A 57 0.21 5.92 -3.94
CA GLU A 57 -0.49 7.19 -3.78
C GLU A 57 -1.80 6.94 -3.03
N VAL A 58 -2.05 7.68 -1.95
CA VAL A 58 -3.38 7.66 -1.30
C VAL A 58 -4.16 8.89 -1.72
N ARG A 59 -5.27 8.63 -2.40
CA ARG A 59 -6.21 9.62 -2.92
C ARG A 59 -7.64 9.13 -2.76
N ARG A 60 -8.60 9.98 -3.12
CA ARG A 60 -10.00 9.57 -3.22
C ARG A 60 -10.15 8.49 -4.30
N MET A 61 -10.87 7.43 -3.97
CA MET A 61 -11.19 6.30 -4.84
C MET A 61 -12.05 6.75 -6.02
N ASP A 62 -11.68 6.28 -7.20
CA ASP A 62 -12.44 6.51 -8.44
C ASP A 62 -13.86 5.93 -8.33
N ASP A 63 -14.81 6.53 -9.04
CA ASP A 63 -16.20 6.08 -8.96
C ASP A 63 -16.39 4.65 -9.50
N ALA A 64 -15.63 4.25 -10.53
CA ALA A 64 -15.67 2.89 -11.05
C ALA A 64 -15.23 1.85 -10.00
N ASP A 65 -14.09 2.09 -9.34
CA ASP A 65 -13.59 1.24 -8.26
C ASP A 65 -14.55 1.19 -7.08
N PHE A 66 -15.11 2.34 -6.71
CA PHE A 66 -16.08 2.43 -5.62
C PHE A 66 -17.37 1.67 -5.94
N ASN A 67 -17.85 1.73 -7.17
CA ASN A 67 -19.05 1.02 -7.60
C ASN A 67 -18.84 -0.49 -7.70
N ALA A 68 -17.60 -0.96 -7.91
CA ALA A 68 -17.24 -2.37 -7.85
C ALA A 68 -17.25 -2.96 -6.42
N LEU A 69 -17.31 -2.13 -5.38
CA LEU A 69 -17.34 -2.59 -4.00
C LEU A 69 -18.71 -3.16 -3.59
N GLY A 70 -18.68 -4.21 -2.77
CA GLY A 70 -19.86 -4.72 -2.08
C GLY A 70 -20.51 -3.67 -1.17
N PHE A 71 -21.78 -3.88 -0.79
CA PHE A 71 -22.56 -2.92 -0.01
C PHE A 71 -21.87 -2.47 1.29
N PHE A 72 -21.40 -3.42 2.11
CA PHE A 72 -20.70 -3.11 3.36
C PHE A 72 -19.38 -2.37 3.14
N ALA A 73 -18.61 -2.74 2.11
CA ALA A 73 -17.35 -2.09 1.77
C ALA A 73 -17.57 -0.63 1.30
N ARG A 74 -18.66 -0.35 0.56
CA ARG A 74 -19.03 1.03 0.21
C ARG A 74 -19.38 1.88 1.43
N LEU A 75 -20.12 1.32 2.38
CA LEU A 75 -20.45 2.02 3.63
C LEU A 75 -19.18 2.33 4.44
N LYS A 76 -18.31 1.33 4.65
CA LYS A 76 -17.01 1.50 5.31
C LYS A 76 -16.16 2.56 4.59
N SER A 77 -16.01 2.44 3.28
CA SER A 77 -15.26 3.39 2.46
C SER A 77 -15.77 4.83 2.63
N ARG A 78 -17.08 5.05 2.65
CA ARG A 78 -17.68 6.38 2.92
C ARG A 78 -17.33 6.91 4.31
N ALA A 79 -17.38 6.07 5.35
CA ALA A 79 -16.99 6.46 6.71
C ALA A 79 -15.51 6.89 6.83
N HIS A 80 -14.65 6.40 5.92
CA HIS A 80 -13.24 6.77 5.84
C HIS A 80 -12.93 7.72 4.66
N GLY A 81 -13.89 8.58 4.28
CA GLY A 81 -13.66 9.66 3.32
C GLY A 81 -13.42 9.20 1.88
N ARG A 82 -13.82 7.96 1.55
CA ARG A 82 -13.57 7.29 0.26
C ARG A 82 -12.10 7.33 -0.16
N GLN A 83 -11.17 7.34 0.80
CA GLN A 83 -9.74 7.30 0.50
C GLN A 83 -9.27 5.86 0.28
N THR A 84 -8.36 5.66 -0.66
CA THR A 84 -7.72 4.36 -0.90
C THR A 84 -6.32 4.52 -1.48
N ALA A 85 -5.51 3.47 -1.39
CA ALA A 85 -4.20 3.44 -1.99
C ALA A 85 -4.26 2.92 -3.44
N TYR A 86 -3.64 3.66 -4.34
CA TYR A 86 -3.30 3.25 -5.70
C TYR A 86 -1.78 3.02 -5.80
N THR A 87 -1.36 2.34 -6.85
CA THR A 87 0.06 1.98 -7.09
C THR A 87 0.51 2.48 -8.45
N PRO A 88 0.52 3.81 -8.70
CA PRO A 88 0.87 4.36 -10.02
C PRO A 88 2.29 3.98 -10.47
N ASN A 89 3.21 3.79 -9.52
CA ASN A 89 4.61 3.41 -9.78
C ASN A 89 4.88 1.94 -9.41
N ALA A 90 3.93 1.04 -9.69
CA ALA A 90 4.03 -0.38 -9.31
C ALA A 90 5.25 -1.10 -9.93
N ASP A 91 5.76 -0.61 -11.06
CA ASP A 91 6.98 -1.05 -11.73
C ASP A 91 8.25 -0.75 -10.92
N GLN A 92 8.23 0.24 -10.03
CA GLN A 92 9.37 0.55 -9.13
C GLN A 92 9.41 -0.36 -7.89
N CYS A 93 8.43 -1.26 -7.72
CA CYS A 93 8.38 -2.13 -6.57
C CYS A 93 9.58 -3.10 -6.55
N LYS A 94 10.37 -3.04 -5.46
CA LYS A 94 11.45 -4.00 -5.17
C LYS A 94 11.07 -5.06 -4.13
N ALA A 95 9.77 -5.39 -4.06
CA ALA A 95 9.22 -6.39 -3.15
C ALA A 95 9.68 -6.26 -1.69
N CYS A 96 9.70 -5.04 -1.13
CA CYS A 96 10.26 -4.83 0.20
C CYS A 96 9.44 -5.37 1.36
N GLY A 97 8.14 -5.59 1.18
CA GLY A 97 7.23 -6.05 2.24
C GLY A 97 6.87 -5.01 3.30
N LEU A 98 7.49 -3.83 3.33
CA LEU A 98 7.25 -2.82 4.36
C LEU A 98 5.80 -2.35 4.38
N CYS A 99 5.23 -2.08 3.20
CA CYS A 99 3.84 -1.66 3.06
C CYS A 99 2.84 -2.72 3.55
N VAL A 100 3.17 -4.01 3.41
CA VAL A 100 2.29 -5.12 3.82
C VAL A 100 2.15 -5.15 5.33
N VAL A 101 3.27 -5.13 6.06
CA VAL A 101 3.26 -5.19 7.53
C VAL A 101 2.93 -3.85 8.19
N ALA A 102 3.15 -2.72 7.50
CA ALA A 102 2.76 -1.41 8.00
C ALA A 102 1.27 -1.12 7.83
N CYS A 103 0.57 -1.84 6.95
CA CYS A 103 -0.85 -1.59 6.70
C CYS A 103 -1.72 -2.07 7.88
N PRO A 104 -2.38 -1.18 8.64
CA PRO A 104 -3.20 -1.59 9.78
C PRO A 104 -4.39 -2.46 9.37
N GLU A 105 -4.90 -2.26 8.15
CA GLU A 105 -6.05 -2.99 7.61
C GLU A 105 -5.67 -4.34 6.99
N LYS A 106 -4.37 -4.67 6.90
CA LYS A 106 -3.84 -5.83 6.15
C LYS A 106 -4.45 -5.92 4.74
N ALA A 107 -4.46 -4.78 4.04
CA ALA A 107 -5.13 -4.61 2.75
C ALA A 107 -4.17 -4.73 1.56
N ILE A 108 -2.89 -5.05 1.78
CA ILE A 108 -1.86 -5.05 0.74
C ILE A 108 -1.19 -6.42 0.70
N GLU A 109 -1.02 -6.95 -0.51
CA GLU A 109 -0.27 -8.18 -0.79
C GLU A 109 0.79 -7.91 -1.86
N LEU A 110 1.91 -8.63 -1.84
CA LEU A 110 2.89 -8.62 -2.91
C LEU A 110 2.66 -9.83 -3.82
N VAL A 111 2.38 -9.57 -5.08
CA VAL A 111 2.17 -10.61 -6.09
C VAL A 111 3.31 -10.57 -7.09
N ARG A 112 3.87 -11.74 -7.42
CA ARG A 112 4.89 -11.87 -8.47
C ARG A 112 4.21 -11.74 -9.84
N LYS A 113 4.80 -10.96 -10.74
CA LYS A 113 4.33 -10.85 -12.13
C LYS A 113 4.71 -12.06 -12.97
#